data_AF-A0A929DQ12-F1
#
_entry.id   AF-A0A929DQ12-F1
#
_cell.length_a   1.000
_cell.length_b   1.000
_cell.length_c   1.000
_cell.angle_alpha   90.00
_cell.angle_beta   90.00
_cell.angle_gamma   90.00
#
_symmetry.space_group_name_H-M   'P 1'
#
loop_
_entity.id
_entity.type
_entity.pdbx_description
1 polymer ?
#
loop_
_entity_poly.entity_id
_entity_poly.type
_entity_poly.pdbx_seq_one_letter_code
_entity_poly.pdbx_strand_id
1 'polypeptide(L)'
;MEEGMIYSRGGVPVWEDYRRNIIVDAENPILTWKAEKDKYSPSLFPPEVQQRFPQLIPRIGSLHSEDALSWNLFRSLHQAGKLHLVAGLLSPGMEVSMLYCWGHSVDESSERIDVTVQEALNEIEPWGRDGRRQQTETDVTLRGPSDLVMVECKLGMPGKPVKAWSRSSPGMRGDYLKFLDRFGVRLFNDSFDFESGGNRFYQLFRNYLLGAALSQRWGVRFWLLAVVNSRNTNLGGVSHETEFGRFCRKLINPENAAIITWQELREAIQKEPQLNQLQSYLARHPLI
;
A
#
# COMPACT_ATOMS: atom_id res chain seq x y z
N MET A 1 11.35 -12.05 26.30
CA MET A 1 10.90 -10.86 25.54
C MET A 1 12.13 -10.34 24.82
N GLU A 2 12.07 -10.13 23.51
CA GLU A 2 13.17 -9.46 22.81
C GLU A 2 13.27 -8.03 23.33
N GLU A 3 14.50 -7.58 23.60
CA GLU A 3 14.76 -6.25 24.15
C GLU A 3 14.23 -5.18 23.19
N GLY A 4 13.47 -4.21 23.69
CA GLY A 4 12.90 -3.12 22.89
C GLY A 4 11.58 -3.45 22.17
N MET A 5 10.92 -4.56 22.52
CA MET A 5 9.58 -4.90 22.03
C MET A 5 8.51 -4.68 23.10
N ILE A 6 7.43 -4.00 22.73
CA ILE A 6 6.24 -3.76 23.55
C ILE A 6 5.03 -4.46 22.94
N TYR A 7 3.98 -4.65 23.75
CA TYR A 7 2.77 -5.35 23.34
C TYR A 7 1.55 -4.45 23.54
N SER A 8 0.69 -4.40 22.52
CA SER A 8 -0.65 -3.84 22.69
C SER A 8 -1.46 -4.72 23.65
N ARG A 9 -2.57 -4.19 24.17
CA ARG A 9 -3.54 -4.95 24.98
C ARG A 9 -4.10 -6.16 24.22
N GLY A 10 -4.09 -6.12 22.88
CA GLY A 10 -4.48 -7.24 22.02
C GLY A 10 -3.37 -8.25 21.77
N GLY A 11 -2.21 -8.11 22.42
CA GLY A 11 -1.06 -9.00 22.25
C GLY A 11 -0.26 -8.76 20.97
N VAL A 12 -0.48 -7.66 20.26
CA VAL A 12 0.27 -7.35 19.02
C VAL A 12 1.66 -6.83 19.41
N PRO A 13 2.75 -7.51 18.98
CA PRO A 13 4.11 -7.05 19.20
C PRO A 13 4.44 -5.83 18.34
N VAL A 14 5.08 -4.83 18.94
CA VAL A 14 5.50 -3.57 18.31
C VAL A 14 6.88 -3.19 18.83
N TRP A 15 7.80 -2.87 17.94
CA TRP A 15 9.10 -2.33 18.31
C TRP A 15 8.98 -0.91 18.84
N GLU A 16 9.71 -0.62 19.92
CA GLU A 16 9.79 0.74 20.49
C GLU A 16 10.41 1.72 19.49
N ASP A 17 11.48 1.29 18.82
CA ASP A 17 12.05 1.97 17.65
C ASP A 17 11.63 1.23 16.38
N TYR A 18 10.79 1.86 15.57
CA TYR A 18 10.24 1.25 14.36
C TYR A 18 11.32 0.76 13.39
N ARG A 19 12.51 1.36 13.43
CA ARG A 19 13.65 1.01 12.59
C ARG A 19 14.11 -0.43 12.78
N ARG A 20 13.88 -1.02 13.95
CA ARG A 20 14.16 -2.44 14.21
C ARG A 20 13.31 -3.39 13.35
N ASN A 21 12.21 -2.90 12.79
CA ASN A 21 11.37 -3.62 11.83
C ASN A 21 11.77 -3.41 10.37
N ILE A 22 12.77 -2.55 10.11
CA ILE A 22 13.19 -2.14 8.77
C ILE A 22 14.57 -2.73 8.48
N ILE A 23 14.68 -3.53 7.43
CA ILE A 23 15.93 -4.24 7.09
C ILE A 23 16.81 -3.45 6.12
N VAL A 24 16.26 -2.41 5.48
CA VAL A 24 16.90 -1.64 4.41
C VAL A 24 16.57 -0.15 4.57
N ASP A 25 17.59 0.70 4.51
CA ASP A 25 17.48 2.16 4.64
C ASP A 25 16.59 2.63 5.79
N ALA A 26 16.80 2.07 6.99
CA ALA A 26 15.96 2.35 8.15
C ALA A 26 15.91 3.83 8.57
N GLU A 27 16.92 4.62 8.19
CA GLU A 27 16.99 6.07 8.43
C GLU A 27 16.41 6.94 7.30
N ASN A 28 15.76 6.33 6.29
CA ASN A 28 15.22 7.09 5.18
C ASN A 28 14.16 8.10 5.68
N PRO A 29 14.21 9.39 5.27
CA PRO A 29 13.26 10.39 5.74
C PRO A 29 11.79 10.03 5.49
N ILE A 30 11.48 9.28 4.42
CA ILE A 30 10.12 8.81 4.13
C ILE A 30 9.58 7.94 5.28
N LEU A 31 10.43 7.12 5.91
CA LEU A 31 10.04 6.30 7.06
C LEU A 31 9.78 7.15 8.30
N THR A 32 10.57 8.19 8.53
CA THR A 32 10.33 9.17 9.60
C THR A 32 8.98 9.84 9.41
N TRP A 33 8.69 10.33 8.20
CA TRP A 33 7.38 10.88 7.85
C TRP A 33 6.25 9.88 8.10
N LYS A 34 6.41 8.63 7.66
CA LYS A 34 5.38 7.58 7.81
C LYS A 34 5.15 7.24 9.29
N ALA A 35 6.22 7.12 10.06
CA ALA A 35 6.18 6.85 11.49
C ALA A 35 5.53 7.99 12.27
N GLU A 36 5.73 9.24 11.84
CA GLU A 36 5.08 10.41 12.43
C GLU A 36 3.59 10.51 12.06
N LYS A 37 3.25 10.16 10.82
CA LYS A 37 1.89 10.25 10.29
C LYS A 37 0.95 9.16 10.83
N ASP A 38 1.41 7.91 10.90
CA ASP A 38 0.56 6.78 11.29
C ASP A 38 1.00 6.16 12.62
N LYS A 39 0.24 6.51 13.67
CA LYS A 39 0.50 6.07 15.04
C LYS A 39 -0.71 5.33 15.61
N TYR A 40 -0.45 4.42 16.54
CA TYR A 40 -1.50 3.76 17.30
C TYR A 40 -2.16 4.73 18.29
N SER A 41 -3.44 4.48 18.59
CA SER A 41 -4.10 5.17 19.70
C SER A 41 -3.49 4.73 21.05
N PRO A 42 -3.28 5.63 22.02
CA PRO A 42 -2.74 5.27 23.34
C PRO A 42 -3.53 4.17 24.03
N SER A 43 -4.85 4.17 23.84
CA SER A 43 -5.77 3.23 24.50
C SER A 43 -5.52 1.77 24.13
N LEU A 44 -4.79 1.52 23.05
CA LEU A 44 -4.40 0.17 22.63
C LEU A 44 -3.27 -0.41 23.48
N PHE A 45 -2.62 0.38 24.34
CA PHE A 45 -1.50 -0.08 25.16
C PHE A 45 -1.83 -0.06 26.66
N PRO A 46 -1.13 -0.88 27.47
CA PRO A 46 -1.19 -0.79 28.93
C PRO A 46 -0.72 0.57 29.47
N PRO A 47 -1.20 1.04 30.64
CA PRO A 47 -0.82 2.34 31.21
C PRO A 47 0.70 2.55 31.35
N GLU A 48 1.45 1.51 31.72
CA GLU A 48 2.90 1.55 31.86
C GLU A 48 3.62 1.87 30.55
N VAL A 49 3.10 1.37 29.42
CA VAL A 49 3.63 1.67 28.08
C VAL A 49 3.26 3.10 27.68
N GLN A 50 2.04 3.55 27.99
CA GLN A 50 1.60 4.92 27.70
C GLN A 50 2.44 5.97 28.44
N GLN A 51 2.83 5.68 29.69
CA GLN A 51 3.71 6.58 30.46
C GLN A 51 5.12 6.65 29.88
N ARG A 52 5.65 5.51 29.41
CA ARG A 52 7.01 5.44 28.84
C ARG A 52 7.08 6.03 27.43
N PHE A 53 6.00 5.91 26.66
CA PHE A 53 5.87 6.48 25.31
C PHE A 53 4.68 7.43 25.26
N PRO A 54 4.84 8.66 25.78
CA PRO A 54 3.79 9.68 25.69
C PRO A 54 3.58 10.14 24.25
N GLN A 55 4.63 10.04 23.42
CA GLN A 55 4.54 10.11 21.97
C GLN A 55 3.85 8.82 21.49
N LEU A 56 2.79 8.94 20.69
CA LEU A 56 2.09 7.77 20.16
C LEU A 56 3.07 6.82 19.45
N ILE A 57 2.80 5.51 19.52
CA ILE A 57 3.72 4.49 18.96
C ILE A 57 3.46 4.34 17.45
N PRO A 58 4.49 4.46 16.59
CA PRO A 58 4.34 4.29 15.14
C PRO A 58 3.83 2.92 14.75
N ARG A 59 2.84 2.86 13.84
CA ARG A 59 2.29 1.57 13.39
C ARG A 59 3.28 0.75 12.57
N ILE A 60 4.16 1.44 11.85
CA ILE A 60 5.20 0.79 11.03
C ILE A 60 6.16 -0.06 11.87
N GLY A 61 6.29 0.22 13.17
CA GLY A 61 7.07 -0.61 14.10
C GLY A 61 6.40 -1.93 14.50
N SER A 62 5.14 -2.18 14.12
CA SER A 62 4.47 -3.45 14.41
C SER A 62 5.15 -4.61 13.68
N LEU A 63 5.40 -5.73 14.36
CA LEU A 63 6.06 -6.90 13.76
C LEU A 63 5.32 -7.44 12.52
N HIS A 64 4.03 -7.16 12.40
CA HIS A 64 3.18 -7.56 11.26
C HIS A 64 2.74 -6.36 10.42
N SER A 65 3.52 -5.28 10.46
CA SER A 65 3.25 -4.07 9.70
C SER A 65 3.34 -4.33 8.20
N GLU A 66 2.22 -4.13 7.51
CA GLU A 66 2.12 -4.15 6.05
C GLU A 66 2.98 -3.05 5.40
N ASP A 67 3.07 -1.89 6.04
CA ASP A 67 3.92 -0.77 5.60
C ASP A 67 5.40 -1.15 5.67
N ALA A 68 5.85 -1.79 6.75
CA ALA A 68 7.23 -2.21 6.91
C ALA A 68 7.58 -3.34 5.92
N LEU A 69 6.67 -4.30 5.75
CA LEU A 69 6.82 -5.36 4.76
C LEU A 69 6.92 -4.80 3.34
N SER A 70 6.04 -3.87 2.96
CA SER A 70 6.05 -3.22 1.65
C SER A 70 7.36 -2.45 1.43
N TRP A 71 7.78 -1.64 2.41
CA TRP A 71 9.06 -0.95 2.34
C TRP A 71 10.23 -1.93 2.17
N ASN A 72 10.35 -2.92 3.06
CA ASN A 72 11.44 -3.88 3.05
C ASN A 72 11.51 -4.65 1.71
N LEU A 73 10.37 -5.04 1.15
CA LEU A 73 10.30 -5.69 -0.15
C LEU A 73 10.76 -4.74 -1.27
N PHE A 74 10.03 -3.65 -1.47
CA PHE A 74 10.19 -2.82 -2.66
C PHE A 74 11.49 -2.01 -2.63
N ARG A 75 11.92 -1.53 -1.45
CA ARG A 75 13.19 -0.80 -1.33
C ARG A 75 14.40 -1.71 -1.54
N SER A 76 14.40 -2.93 -1.01
CA SER A 76 15.46 -3.90 -1.29
C SER A 76 15.53 -4.28 -2.77
N LEU A 77 14.37 -4.50 -3.41
CA LEU A 77 14.32 -4.74 -4.86
C LEU A 77 14.84 -3.54 -5.65
N HIS A 78 14.49 -2.33 -5.25
CA HIS A 78 14.98 -1.10 -5.88
C HIS A 78 16.49 -0.96 -5.79
N GLN A 79 17.07 -1.09 -4.59
CA GLN A 79 18.53 -1.01 -4.39
C GLN A 79 19.30 -2.07 -5.18
N ALA A 80 18.70 -3.24 -5.39
CA ALA A 80 19.30 -4.32 -6.18
C ALA A 80 19.04 -4.18 -7.70
N GLY A 81 18.27 -3.20 -8.16
CA GLY A 81 17.87 -3.10 -9.58
C GLY A 81 16.94 -4.23 -10.04
N LYS A 82 16.16 -4.79 -9.12
CA LYS A 82 15.32 -5.99 -9.30
C LYS A 82 13.81 -5.73 -9.25
N LEU A 83 13.35 -4.48 -9.38
CA LEU A 83 11.91 -4.16 -9.42
C LEU A 83 11.15 -4.86 -10.57
N HIS A 84 11.85 -5.24 -11.64
CA HIS A 84 11.30 -6.04 -12.73
C HIS A 84 10.75 -7.41 -12.28
N LEU A 85 11.17 -7.93 -11.11
CA LEU A 85 10.61 -9.16 -10.56
C LEU A 85 9.14 -9.01 -10.16
N VAL A 86 8.72 -7.81 -9.77
CA VAL A 86 7.31 -7.51 -9.49
C VAL A 86 6.59 -7.14 -10.78
N ALA A 87 7.16 -6.19 -11.53
CA ALA A 87 6.54 -5.68 -12.76
C ALA A 87 6.39 -6.75 -13.85
N GLY A 88 7.34 -7.68 -13.93
CA GLY A 88 7.32 -8.79 -14.88
C GLY A 88 6.19 -9.81 -14.63
N LEU A 89 5.63 -9.85 -13.41
CA LEU A 89 4.44 -10.64 -13.10
C LEU A 89 3.16 -10.02 -13.68
N LEU A 90 3.17 -8.72 -13.97
CA LEU A 90 2.07 -8.01 -14.64
C LEU A 90 2.19 -8.13 -16.16
N SER A 91 3.34 -7.71 -16.68
CA SER A 91 3.64 -7.74 -18.10
C SER A 91 5.11 -8.07 -18.28
N PRO A 92 5.45 -9.18 -18.98
CA PRO A 92 6.82 -9.50 -19.33
C PRO A 92 7.51 -8.31 -20.01
N GLY A 93 8.74 -8.00 -19.60
CA GLY A 93 9.52 -6.90 -20.17
C GLY A 93 9.13 -5.50 -19.68
N MET A 94 8.21 -5.35 -18.72
CA MET A 94 7.91 -4.05 -18.13
C MET A 94 9.15 -3.49 -17.42
N GLU A 95 9.59 -2.33 -17.88
CA GLU A 95 10.70 -1.59 -17.27
C GLU A 95 10.18 -0.71 -16.13
N VAL A 96 10.98 -0.61 -15.06
CA VAL A 96 10.71 0.26 -13.92
C VAL A 96 11.98 1.04 -13.63
N SER A 97 11.86 2.37 -13.60
CA SER A 97 12.98 3.29 -13.37
C SER A 97 12.82 4.11 -12.09
N MET A 98 11.60 4.25 -11.57
CA MET A 98 11.30 5.03 -10.37
C MET A 98 10.42 4.25 -9.41
N LEU A 99 10.71 4.39 -8.13
CA LEU A 99 9.91 3.87 -7.02
C LEU A 99 9.39 5.02 -6.18
N TYR A 100 8.08 4.99 -5.89
CA TYR A 100 7.48 5.83 -4.87
C TYR A 100 6.89 4.98 -3.77
N CYS A 101 7.05 5.41 -2.52
CA CYS A 101 6.39 4.81 -1.36
C CYS A 101 5.49 5.88 -0.73
N TRP A 102 4.20 5.59 -0.59
CA TRP A 102 3.22 6.53 -0.01
C TRP A 102 3.18 7.91 -0.71
N GLY A 103 3.51 7.95 -2.00
CA GLY A 103 3.59 9.16 -2.82
C GLY A 103 4.93 9.92 -2.77
N HIS A 104 5.91 9.44 -2.01
CA HIS A 104 7.24 10.04 -1.93
C HIS A 104 8.19 9.38 -2.92
N SER A 105 8.93 10.18 -3.69
CA SER A 105 10.02 9.66 -4.53
C SER A 105 11.13 9.12 -3.64
N VAL A 106 11.44 7.83 -3.79
CA VAL A 106 12.45 7.18 -2.96
C VAL A 106 13.87 7.70 -3.30
N ASP A 107 14.11 8.08 -4.55
CA ASP A 107 15.42 8.61 -4.99
C ASP A 107 15.72 10.00 -4.45
N GLU A 108 14.69 10.83 -4.26
CA GLU A 108 14.86 12.16 -3.64
C GLU A 108 15.10 12.09 -2.14
N SER A 109 14.78 10.95 -1.49
CA SER A 109 14.97 10.73 -0.05
C SER A 109 14.43 11.88 0.81
N SER A 110 13.17 12.25 0.57
CA SER A 110 12.54 13.45 1.13
C SER A 110 11.22 13.12 1.83
N GLU A 111 10.93 13.81 2.93
CA GLU A 111 9.62 13.78 3.61
C GLU A 111 8.52 14.51 2.81
N ARG A 112 8.82 15.01 1.61
CA ARG A 112 7.83 15.65 0.74
C ARG A 112 7.27 14.63 -0.25
N ILE A 113 5.95 14.62 -0.36
CA ILE A 113 5.26 13.93 -1.45
C ILE A 113 5.72 14.56 -2.76
N ASP A 114 5.93 13.72 -3.78
CA ASP A 114 6.28 14.18 -5.13
C ASP A 114 5.28 15.23 -5.62
N VAL A 115 5.76 16.30 -6.24
CA VAL A 115 4.91 17.42 -6.63
C VAL A 115 3.78 17.00 -7.57
N THR A 116 4.04 16.09 -8.51
CA THR A 116 3.02 15.62 -9.45
C THR A 116 1.99 14.76 -8.75
N VAL A 117 2.44 13.92 -7.81
CA VAL A 117 1.55 13.12 -6.95
C VAL A 117 0.67 14.03 -6.09
N GLN A 118 1.25 15.03 -5.44
CA GLN A 118 0.51 15.95 -4.57
C GLN A 118 -0.51 16.78 -5.36
N GLU A 119 -0.17 17.22 -6.58
CA GLU A 119 -1.12 17.93 -7.43
C GLU A 119 -2.28 17.04 -7.89
N ALA A 120 -2.03 15.78 -8.26
CA ALA A 120 -3.09 14.83 -8.60
C ALA A 120 -3.99 14.55 -7.38
N LEU A 121 -3.40 14.36 -6.20
CA LEU A 121 -4.14 14.23 -4.95
C LEU A 121 -4.99 15.46 -4.63
N ASN A 122 -4.48 16.68 -4.86
CA ASN A 122 -5.22 17.91 -4.63
C ASN A 122 -6.39 18.09 -5.60
N GLU A 123 -6.32 17.49 -6.79
CA GLU A 123 -7.38 17.51 -7.78
C GLU A 123 -8.51 16.52 -7.45
N ILE A 124 -8.14 15.29 -7.06
CA ILE A 124 -9.07 14.20 -6.73
C ILE A 124 -9.68 14.43 -5.34
N GLU A 125 -8.86 14.92 -4.40
CA GLU A 125 -9.17 15.02 -2.97
C GLU A 125 -8.82 16.40 -2.39
N PRO A 126 -9.41 17.49 -2.90
CA PRO A 126 -9.07 18.86 -2.51
C PRO A 126 -9.26 19.14 -1.01
N TRP A 127 -10.11 18.38 -0.32
CA TRP A 127 -10.34 18.51 1.12
C TRP A 127 -9.13 18.13 1.98
N GLY A 128 -8.13 17.46 1.41
CA GLY A 128 -6.92 17.05 2.12
C GLY A 128 -5.72 17.97 1.90
N ARG A 129 -5.81 18.98 1.01
CA ARG A 129 -4.71 19.88 0.64
C ARG A 129 -4.01 20.55 1.82
N ASP A 130 -4.77 20.91 2.85
CA ASP A 130 -4.26 21.61 4.04
C ASP A 130 -3.86 20.65 5.17
N GLY A 131 -3.72 19.35 4.90
CA GLY A 131 -3.43 18.31 5.90
C GLY A 131 -4.56 18.06 6.91
N ARG A 132 -5.68 18.79 6.81
CA ARG A 132 -6.84 18.65 7.71
C ARG A 132 -7.53 17.29 7.60
N ARG A 133 -7.37 16.60 6.47
CA ARG A 133 -7.96 15.30 6.18
C ARG A 133 -6.98 14.45 5.39
N GLN A 134 -6.99 13.15 5.66
CA GLN A 134 -6.12 12.19 4.99
C GLN A 134 -6.48 12.08 3.50
N GLN A 135 -5.47 12.25 2.64
CA GLN A 135 -5.54 11.96 1.21
C GLN A 135 -5.21 10.50 0.91
N THR A 136 -5.31 10.10 -0.35
CA THR A 136 -4.98 8.75 -0.81
C THR A 136 -3.49 8.56 -0.64
N GLU A 137 -3.15 7.39 -0.13
CA GLU A 137 -1.77 7.02 0.14
C GLU A 137 -1.62 5.61 -0.42
N THR A 138 -1.17 5.54 -1.67
CA THR A 138 -0.85 4.26 -2.31
C THR A 138 0.41 3.70 -1.68
N ASP A 139 0.40 2.43 -1.31
CA ASP A 139 1.53 1.80 -0.61
C ASP A 139 2.81 1.93 -1.44
N VAL A 140 2.74 1.54 -2.71
CA VAL A 140 3.86 1.64 -3.65
C VAL A 140 3.39 2.06 -5.03
N THR A 141 4.17 2.91 -5.69
CA THR A 141 4.01 3.22 -7.11
C THR A 141 5.29 2.89 -7.85
N LEU A 142 5.19 2.08 -8.91
CA LEU A 142 6.29 1.78 -9.82
C LEU A 142 6.08 2.57 -11.10
N ARG A 143 7.11 3.26 -11.57
CA ARG A 143 7.04 4.03 -12.81
C ARG A 143 8.20 3.66 -13.73
N GLY A 144 7.87 3.35 -14.97
CA GLY A 144 8.80 3.18 -16.08
C GLY A 144 8.57 4.23 -17.17
N PRO A 145 9.24 4.09 -18.33
CA PRO A 145 9.08 5.00 -19.47
C PRO A 145 7.69 4.96 -20.10
N SER A 146 7.01 3.82 -20.03
CA SER A 146 5.71 3.61 -20.71
C SER A 146 4.61 3.10 -19.80
N ASP A 147 4.93 2.79 -18.54
CA ASP A 147 4.03 2.13 -17.61
C ASP A 147 4.09 2.76 -16.22
N LEU A 148 2.93 2.82 -15.59
CA LEU A 148 2.69 3.19 -14.20
C LEU A 148 1.95 2.05 -13.53
N VAL A 149 2.47 1.55 -12.41
CA VAL A 149 1.82 0.54 -11.58
C VAL A 149 1.50 1.16 -10.22
N MET A 150 0.22 1.22 -9.87
CA MET A 150 -0.23 1.55 -8.52
C MET A 150 -0.42 0.25 -7.75
N VAL A 151 0.33 0.07 -6.67
CA VAL A 151 0.34 -1.15 -5.87
C VAL A 151 -0.38 -0.91 -4.55
N GLU A 152 -1.39 -1.74 -4.28
CA GLU A 152 -2.07 -1.82 -2.99
C GLU A 152 -1.73 -3.17 -2.33
N CYS A 153 -1.11 -3.11 -1.17
CA CYS A 153 -0.70 -4.26 -0.39
C CYS A 153 -1.79 -4.65 0.61
N LYS A 154 -2.00 -5.96 0.80
CA LYS A 154 -2.89 -6.52 1.82
C LYS A 154 -2.30 -7.79 2.42
N LEU A 155 -1.72 -7.68 3.61
CA LEU A 155 -1.17 -8.79 4.37
C LEU A 155 -2.27 -9.55 5.12
N GLY A 156 -3.20 -8.80 5.70
CA GLY A 156 -4.28 -9.33 6.55
C GLY A 156 -3.76 -10.20 7.71
N MET A 157 -4.64 -11.00 8.31
CA MET A 157 -4.29 -11.90 9.41
C MET A 157 -4.95 -13.26 9.16
N PRO A 158 -4.17 -14.35 9.04
CA PRO A 158 -4.71 -15.71 8.94
C PRO A 158 -5.67 -15.96 10.10
N GLY A 159 -6.77 -16.68 9.86
CA GLY A 159 -7.75 -16.89 10.91
C GLY A 159 -8.84 -15.82 11.00
N LYS A 160 -8.75 -14.70 10.26
CA LYS A 160 -9.66 -13.57 10.40
C LYS A 160 -10.47 -13.30 9.12
N PRO A 161 -11.72 -12.81 9.25
CA PRO A 161 -12.49 -12.39 8.10
C PRO A 161 -11.76 -11.32 7.29
N VAL A 162 -11.73 -11.50 5.97
CA VAL A 162 -11.15 -10.54 5.03
C VAL A 162 -12.04 -9.29 5.00
N LYS A 163 -11.51 -8.17 5.47
CA LYS A 163 -12.08 -6.82 5.29
C LYS A 163 -11.29 -6.10 4.21
N ALA A 164 -11.31 -6.66 3.00
CA ALA A 164 -10.34 -6.42 1.92
C ALA A 164 -9.95 -4.94 1.72
N TRP A 165 -10.83 -4.16 1.07
CA TRP A 165 -10.57 -2.77 0.67
C TRP A 165 -11.70 -1.81 1.07
N SER A 166 -12.65 -2.31 1.86
CA SER A 166 -13.80 -1.55 2.30
C SER A 166 -13.41 -0.55 3.38
N ARG A 167 -14.06 0.61 3.39
CA ARG A 167 -13.95 1.53 4.52
C ARG A 167 -14.90 1.16 5.66
N SER A 168 -14.54 1.56 6.88
CA SER A 168 -15.32 1.30 8.09
C SER A 168 -16.50 2.25 8.31
N SER A 169 -16.46 3.46 7.74
CA SER A 169 -17.53 4.45 7.82
C SER A 169 -18.26 4.58 6.48
N PRO A 170 -19.59 4.74 6.44
CA PRO A 170 -20.31 4.92 5.18
C PRO A 170 -20.11 6.32 4.59
N GLY A 171 -20.50 6.45 3.31
CA GLY A 171 -20.69 7.72 2.60
C GLY A 171 -19.51 8.13 1.74
N MET A 172 -19.67 8.04 0.43
CA MET A 172 -18.67 8.51 -0.52
C MET A 172 -18.71 10.04 -0.64
N ARG A 173 -17.58 10.65 -0.97
CA ARG A 173 -17.50 12.10 -1.13
C ARG A 173 -17.89 12.48 -2.56
N GLY A 174 -18.87 13.36 -2.71
CA GLY A 174 -19.34 13.81 -4.03
C GLY A 174 -18.26 14.48 -4.88
N ASP A 175 -17.16 14.95 -4.28
CA ASP A 175 -16.04 15.50 -5.03
C ASP A 175 -15.32 14.47 -5.92
N TYR A 176 -15.38 13.16 -5.62
CA TYR A 176 -14.90 12.14 -6.56
C TYR A 176 -15.76 12.11 -7.83
N LEU A 177 -17.07 12.33 -7.74
CA LEU A 177 -17.93 12.44 -8.92
C LEU A 177 -17.59 13.70 -9.73
N LYS A 178 -17.35 14.83 -9.06
CA LYS A 178 -16.90 16.06 -9.73
C LYS A 178 -15.53 15.87 -10.41
N PHE A 179 -14.65 15.08 -9.81
CA PHE A 179 -13.38 14.72 -10.44
C PHE A 179 -13.63 13.86 -11.68
N LEU A 180 -14.39 12.77 -11.57
CA LEU A 180 -14.71 11.87 -12.69
C LEU A 180 -15.37 12.60 -13.87
N ASP A 181 -16.29 13.53 -13.60
CA ASP A 181 -16.94 14.36 -14.62
C ASP A 181 -15.93 15.24 -15.37
N ARG A 182 -15.05 15.94 -14.64
CA ARG A 182 -13.99 16.77 -15.23
C ARG A 182 -12.89 15.98 -15.91
N PHE A 183 -12.59 14.77 -15.41
CA PHE A 183 -11.54 13.91 -15.94
C PHE A 183 -11.84 13.49 -17.38
N GLY A 184 -13.13 13.45 -17.77
CA GLY A 184 -13.55 13.26 -19.16
C GLY A 184 -13.32 11.85 -19.72
N VAL A 185 -12.82 10.92 -18.90
CA VAL A 185 -12.63 9.52 -19.26
C VAL A 185 -13.43 8.64 -18.31
N ARG A 186 -14.14 7.68 -18.90
CA ARG A 186 -14.91 6.70 -18.16
C ARG A 186 -13.97 5.62 -17.58
N LEU A 187 -13.86 5.56 -16.26
CA LEU A 187 -13.04 4.57 -15.55
C LEU A 187 -13.82 3.31 -15.14
N PHE A 188 -15.11 3.47 -14.86
CA PHE A 188 -15.99 2.41 -14.37
C PHE A 188 -17.18 2.19 -15.31
N ASN A 189 -17.62 0.94 -15.45
CA ASN A 189 -18.76 0.58 -16.29
C ASN A 189 -20.11 0.87 -15.59
N ASP A 190 -21.22 0.67 -16.31
CA ASP A 190 -22.56 1.04 -15.84
C ASP A 190 -23.01 0.26 -14.59
N SER A 191 -22.32 -0.83 -14.27
CA SER A 191 -22.64 -1.63 -13.08
C SER A 191 -21.95 -1.12 -11.80
N PHE A 192 -21.08 -0.11 -11.88
CA PHE A 192 -20.43 0.48 -10.71
C PHE A 192 -21.37 1.46 -10.00
N ASP A 193 -21.87 1.05 -8.84
CA ASP A 193 -22.61 1.93 -7.96
C ASP A 193 -21.64 2.77 -7.12
N PHE A 194 -21.73 4.09 -7.22
CA PHE A 194 -20.78 4.99 -6.57
C PHE A 194 -20.78 4.84 -5.05
N GLU A 195 -21.95 4.77 -4.42
CA GLU A 195 -22.04 4.66 -2.96
C GLU A 195 -21.67 3.26 -2.47
N SER A 196 -22.38 2.22 -2.89
CA SER A 196 -22.14 0.84 -2.45
C SER A 196 -20.79 0.31 -2.93
N GLY A 197 -20.51 0.44 -4.23
CA GLY A 197 -19.27 0.00 -4.84
C GLY A 197 -18.07 0.79 -4.34
N GLY A 198 -18.19 2.11 -4.28
CA GLY A 198 -17.15 2.99 -3.75
C GLY A 198 -16.85 2.70 -2.27
N ASN A 199 -17.85 2.50 -1.41
CA ASN A 199 -17.60 2.14 -0.01
C ASN A 199 -16.97 0.74 0.14
N ARG A 200 -17.41 -0.21 -0.68
CA ARG A 200 -16.91 -1.61 -0.64
C ARG A 200 -15.47 -1.74 -1.12
N PHE A 201 -15.08 -1.01 -2.16
CA PHE A 201 -13.75 -1.08 -2.77
C PHE A 201 -12.96 0.21 -2.56
N TYR A 202 -13.19 0.90 -1.44
CA TYR A 202 -12.73 2.27 -1.20
C TYR A 202 -11.25 2.52 -1.49
N GLN A 203 -10.37 1.64 -1.01
CA GLN A 203 -8.92 1.78 -1.24
C GLN A 203 -8.56 1.57 -2.72
N LEU A 204 -9.05 0.50 -3.34
CA LEU A 204 -8.82 0.24 -4.78
C LEU A 204 -9.39 1.35 -5.66
N PHE A 205 -10.61 1.81 -5.37
CA PHE A 205 -11.25 2.91 -6.08
C PHE A 205 -10.37 4.16 -6.07
N ARG A 206 -9.86 4.56 -4.90
CA ARG A 206 -9.00 5.74 -4.74
C ARG A 206 -7.66 5.60 -5.46
N ASN A 207 -7.01 4.45 -5.33
CA ASN A 207 -5.77 4.17 -6.05
C ASN A 207 -5.99 4.13 -7.56
N TYR A 208 -7.14 3.64 -8.03
CA TYR A 208 -7.47 3.63 -9.45
C TYR A 208 -7.70 5.04 -10.00
N LEU A 209 -8.39 5.91 -9.26
CA LEU A 209 -8.52 7.34 -9.62
C LEU A 209 -7.16 8.03 -9.67
N LEU A 210 -6.32 7.83 -8.65
CA LEU A 210 -4.99 8.43 -8.58
C LEU A 210 -4.09 7.93 -9.71
N GLY A 211 -4.09 6.62 -9.96
CA GLY A 211 -3.34 6.00 -11.06
C GLY A 211 -3.76 6.53 -12.43
N ALA A 212 -5.08 6.67 -12.67
CA ALA A 212 -5.59 7.26 -13.90
C ALA A 212 -5.17 8.73 -14.07
N ALA A 213 -5.25 9.55 -13.01
CA ALA A 213 -4.82 10.94 -13.06
C ALA A 213 -3.31 11.08 -13.33
N LEU A 214 -2.51 10.26 -12.65
CA LEU A 214 -1.05 10.25 -12.81
C LEU A 214 -0.62 9.75 -14.18
N SER A 215 -1.27 8.74 -14.72
CA SER A 215 -0.92 8.18 -16.02
C SER A 215 -1.19 9.16 -17.16
N GLN A 216 -2.27 9.95 -17.08
CA GLN A 216 -2.52 11.03 -18.02
C GLN A 216 -1.45 12.12 -17.93
N ARG A 217 -1.07 12.53 -16.72
CA ARG A 217 -0.03 13.57 -16.49
C ARG A 217 1.35 13.12 -16.97
N TRP A 218 1.68 11.85 -16.78
CA TRP A 218 2.97 11.29 -17.18
C TRP A 218 2.99 10.72 -18.60
N GLY A 219 1.84 10.64 -19.28
CA GLY A 219 1.75 10.11 -20.63
C GLY A 219 2.09 8.62 -20.73
N VAL A 220 1.71 7.83 -19.73
CA VAL A 220 2.05 6.39 -19.61
C VAL A 220 0.80 5.53 -19.51
N ARG A 221 0.94 4.22 -19.73
CA ARG A 221 -0.12 3.24 -19.43
C ARG A 221 -0.24 3.04 -17.92
N PHE A 222 -1.43 2.67 -17.47
CA PHE A 222 -1.74 2.49 -16.05
C PHE A 222 -2.12 1.04 -15.75
N TRP A 223 -1.55 0.51 -14.67
CA TRP A 223 -1.86 -0.78 -14.07
C TRP A 223 -2.20 -0.62 -12.59
N LEU A 224 -3.24 -1.31 -12.13
CA LEU A 224 -3.50 -1.51 -10.70
C LEU A 224 -3.05 -2.91 -10.30
N LEU A 225 -2.20 -3.01 -9.27
CA LEU A 225 -1.75 -4.28 -8.72
C LEU A 225 -2.18 -4.40 -7.26
N ALA A 226 -2.90 -5.47 -6.94
CA ALA A 226 -3.12 -5.88 -5.55
C ALA A 226 -2.11 -6.96 -5.17
N VAL A 227 -1.36 -6.76 -4.07
CA VAL A 227 -0.48 -7.78 -3.49
C VAL A 227 -1.14 -8.32 -2.23
N VAL A 228 -1.55 -9.58 -2.23
CA VAL A 228 -2.36 -10.15 -1.14
C VAL A 228 -1.70 -11.34 -0.46
N ASN A 229 -2.15 -11.69 0.74
CA ASN A 229 -1.70 -12.92 1.40
C ASN A 229 -2.57 -14.12 1.01
N SER A 230 -2.00 -15.08 0.27
CA SER A 230 -2.73 -16.28 -0.16
C SER A 230 -3.16 -17.18 1.01
N ARG A 231 -2.48 -17.07 2.16
CA ARG A 231 -2.86 -17.79 3.39
C ARG A 231 -4.03 -17.16 4.12
N ASN A 232 -4.41 -15.93 3.80
CA ASN A 232 -5.57 -15.29 4.39
C ASN A 232 -6.84 -15.72 3.64
N THR A 233 -7.21 -16.97 3.86
CA THR A 233 -8.38 -17.59 3.23
C THR A 233 -9.69 -17.17 3.91
N ASN A 234 -10.76 -17.23 3.12
CA ASN A 234 -12.14 -17.03 3.53
C ASN A 234 -12.52 -17.90 4.75
N LEU A 235 -12.38 -17.38 5.96
CA LEU A 235 -12.97 -17.96 7.17
C LEU A 235 -14.33 -17.32 7.42
N GLY A 236 -15.28 -17.63 6.55
CA GLY A 236 -16.69 -17.19 6.65
C GLY A 236 -17.05 -15.92 5.85
N GLY A 237 -16.17 -15.41 4.98
CA GLY A 237 -16.42 -14.32 4.04
C GLY A 237 -15.42 -14.31 2.87
N VAL A 238 -15.80 -13.74 1.74
CA VAL A 238 -15.11 -13.79 0.43
C VAL A 238 -13.58 -13.58 0.46
N SER A 239 -12.81 -14.34 -0.33
CA SER A 239 -11.34 -14.19 -0.43
C SER A 239 -10.92 -12.87 -1.09
N HIS A 240 -9.67 -12.44 -0.92
CA HIS A 240 -9.16 -11.24 -1.59
C HIS A 240 -9.25 -11.36 -3.11
N GLU A 241 -8.92 -12.51 -3.70
CA GLU A 241 -9.00 -12.74 -5.15
C GLU A 241 -10.44 -12.58 -5.65
N THR A 242 -11.40 -13.10 -4.89
CA THR A 242 -12.80 -12.99 -5.27
C THR A 242 -13.32 -11.56 -5.11
N GLU A 243 -12.93 -10.83 -4.05
CA GLU A 243 -13.27 -9.40 -3.90
C GLU A 243 -12.59 -8.54 -4.98
N PHE A 244 -11.34 -8.82 -5.34
CA PHE A 244 -10.62 -8.10 -6.38
C PHE A 244 -11.25 -8.35 -7.74
N GLY A 245 -11.57 -9.61 -8.06
CA GLY A 245 -12.31 -9.95 -9.29
C GLY A 245 -13.69 -9.30 -9.36
N ARG A 246 -14.35 -9.06 -8.22
CA ARG A 246 -15.59 -8.26 -8.18
C ARG A 246 -15.34 -6.80 -8.53
N PHE A 247 -14.23 -6.21 -8.06
CA PHE A 247 -13.81 -4.87 -8.43
C PHE A 247 -13.44 -4.78 -9.92
N CYS A 248 -12.63 -5.70 -10.46
CA CYS A 248 -12.22 -5.69 -11.87
C CYS A 248 -13.43 -5.71 -12.82
N ARG A 249 -14.48 -6.49 -12.50
CA ARG A 249 -15.74 -6.51 -13.27
C ARG A 249 -16.49 -5.17 -13.28
N LYS A 250 -16.09 -4.18 -12.48
CA LYS A 250 -16.62 -2.81 -12.46
C LYS A 250 -15.80 -1.84 -13.29
N LEU A 251 -14.61 -2.22 -13.74
CA LEU A 251 -13.72 -1.38 -14.55
C LEU A 251 -14.13 -1.40 -16.02
N ILE A 252 -13.74 -0.35 -16.75
CA ILE A 252 -13.82 -0.33 -18.22
C ILE A 252 -12.70 -1.20 -18.84
N ASN A 253 -11.49 -1.11 -18.28
CA ASN A 253 -10.30 -1.86 -18.73
C ASN A 253 -9.83 -2.82 -17.63
N PRO A 254 -10.52 -3.97 -17.41
CA PRO A 254 -10.16 -4.92 -16.36
C PRO A 254 -8.80 -5.59 -16.57
N GLU A 255 -8.29 -5.64 -17.80
CA GLU A 255 -6.98 -6.20 -18.15
C GLU A 255 -5.81 -5.41 -17.55
N ASN A 256 -6.03 -4.14 -17.20
CA ASN A 256 -5.06 -3.29 -16.54
C ASN A 256 -5.09 -3.45 -15.01
N ALA A 257 -5.71 -4.50 -14.49
CA ALA A 257 -5.77 -4.79 -13.07
C ALA A 257 -5.38 -6.24 -12.81
N ALA A 258 -4.38 -6.46 -11.95
CA ALA A 258 -3.92 -7.78 -11.58
C ALA A 258 -3.82 -7.96 -10.07
N ILE A 259 -3.83 -9.22 -9.66
CA ILE A 259 -3.61 -9.63 -8.29
C ILE A 259 -2.46 -10.63 -8.27
N ILE A 260 -1.54 -10.43 -7.35
CA ILE A 260 -0.47 -11.38 -7.03
C ILE A 260 -0.42 -11.57 -5.52
N THR A 261 0.37 -12.52 -5.08
CA THR A 261 0.48 -12.89 -3.68
C THR A 261 1.89 -12.62 -3.13
N TRP A 262 1.97 -12.37 -1.82
CA TRP A 262 3.26 -12.30 -1.13
C TRP A 262 4.10 -13.57 -1.30
N GLN A 263 3.43 -14.72 -1.45
CA GLN A 263 4.07 -16.01 -1.67
C GLN A 263 4.70 -16.12 -3.06
N GLU A 264 4.00 -15.70 -4.12
CA GLU A 264 4.56 -15.65 -5.48
C GLU A 264 5.78 -14.72 -5.54
N LEU A 265 5.70 -13.55 -4.87
CA LEU A 265 6.83 -12.63 -4.77
C LEU A 265 8.02 -13.26 -4.04
N ARG A 266 7.78 -13.95 -2.93
CA ARG A 266 8.82 -14.68 -2.20
C ARG A 266 9.48 -15.73 -3.08
N GLU A 267 8.72 -16.51 -3.84
CA GLU A 267 9.24 -17.53 -4.76
C GLU A 267 10.09 -16.91 -5.89
N ALA A 268 9.64 -15.78 -6.45
CA ALA A 268 10.42 -15.05 -7.46
C ALA A 268 11.76 -14.55 -6.90
N ILE A 269 11.79 -14.10 -5.65
CA ILE A 269 12.98 -13.55 -4.98
C ILE A 269 13.98 -14.62 -4.53
N GLN A 270 13.53 -15.85 -4.24
CA GLN A 270 14.41 -16.93 -3.76
C GLN A 270 15.56 -17.27 -4.73
N LYS A 271 15.42 -16.93 -6.01
CA LYS A 271 16.41 -17.22 -7.04
C LYS A 271 17.50 -16.16 -7.16
N GLU A 272 17.47 -15.12 -6.32
CA GLU A 272 18.29 -13.91 -6.47
C GLU A 272 19.29 -13.74 -5.30
N PRO A 273 20.56 -14.16 -5.45
CA PRO A 273 21.55 -14.15 -4.36
C PRO A 273 21.83 -12.75 -3.78
N GLN A 274 21.58 -11.69 -4.54
CA GLN A 274 21.75 -10.31 -4.08
C GLN A 274 20.69 -9.89 -3.04
N LEU A 275 19.64 -10.70 -2.87
CA LEU A 275 18.51 -10.42 -1.97
C LEU A 275 18.52 -11.28 -0.70
N ASN A 276 19.67 -11.85 -0.31
CA ASN A 276 19.77 -12.77 0.84
C ASN A 276 19.16 -12.22 2.15
N GLN A 277 19.33 -10.93 2.45
CA GLN A 277 18.75 -10.31 3.65
C GLN A 277 17.22 -10.27 3.57
N LEU A 278 16.67 -9.87 2.42
CA LEU A 278 15.23 -9.87 2.15
C LEU A 278 14.65 -11.29 2.16
N GLN A 279 15.33 -12.26 1.54
CA GLN A 279 14.95 -13.67 1.58
C GLN A 279 14.85 -14.17 3.03
N SER A 280 15.85 -13.87 3.86
CA SER A 280 15.89 -14.24 5.28
C SER A 280 14.80 -13.54 6.09
N TYR A 281 14.43 -12.31 5.72
CA TYR A 281 13.32 -11.59 6.32
C TYR A 281 11.98 -12.22 5.96
N LEU A 282 11.69 -12.43 4.68
CA LEU A 282 10.45 -13.04 4.20
C LEU A 282 10.28 -14.48 4.69
N ALA A 283 11.37 -15.25 4.80
CA ALA A 283 11.33 -16.63 5.30
C ALA A 283 10.96 -16.72 6.80
N ARG A 284 11.28 -15.70 7.58
CA ARG A 284 10.96 -15.60 9.02
C ARG A 284 9.68 -14.82 9.28
N HIS A 285 9.13 -14.15 8.27
CA HIS A 285 7.94 -13.33 8.43
C HIS A 285 6.73 -14.24 8.76
N PRO A 286 6.08 -14.08 9.92
CA PRO A 286 5.13 -15.08 10.44
C PRO A 286 3.87 -15.26 9.60
N LEU A 287 3.58 -14.29 8.73
CA LEU A 287 2.38 -14.31 7.88
C LEU A 287 2.65 -14.71 6.41
N ILE A 288 3.92 -14.93 6.01
CA ILE A 288 4.34 -15.23 4.61
C ILE A 288 5.08 -16.57 4.56
#